data_AF-A0A8T7KKR3-F1
#
_entry.id   AF-A0A8T7KKR3-F1
#
_cell.length_a   1.000
_cell.length_b   1.000
_cell.length_c   1.000
_cell.angle_alpha   90.00
_cell.angle_beta   90.00
_cell.angle_gamma   90.00
#
_symmetry.space_group_name_H-M   'P 1'
#
loop_
_entity.id
_entity.type
_entity.pdbx_description
1 polymer ?
#
loop_
_entity_poly.entity_id
_entity_poly.type
_entity_poly.pdbx_seq_one_letter_code
_entity_poly.pdbx_strand_id
1 'polypeptide(L)'
;MRCHQAESVYIGLDLAWSARNLSGAACLVGDPAGATRVAPPVLLGELTAIVAYVAQQAGSGPAIVAVDAPLLVPNVSGRRPAEAALGAAFRRYEAGAHPANRR
;
A
#
# COMPACT_ATOMS: atom_id res chain seq x y z
N MET A 1 -10.50 -7.30 -35.94
CA MET A 1 -9.92 -8.33 -35.06
C MET A 1 -9.64 -7.67 -33.72
N ARG A 2 -10.50 -7.82 -32.71
CA ARG A 2 -10.23 -7.28 -31.37
C ARG A 2 -9.36 -8.30 -30.66
N CYS A 3 -8.09 -7.98 -30.42
CA CYS A 3 -7.28 -8.77 -29.50
C CYS A 3 -8.02 -8.76 -28.16
N HIS A 4 -8.46 -9.93 -27.67
CA HIS A 4 -8.95 -10.05 -26.31
C HIS A 4 -7.78 -9.66 -25.40
N GLN A 5 -7.82 -8.43 -24.88
CA GLN A 5 -6.89 -8.02 -23.83
C GLN A 5 -7.19 -8.89 -22.62
N ALA A 6 -6.15 -9.52 -22.05
CA ALA A 6 -6.32 -10.30 -20.84
C ALA A 6 -6.65 -9.32 -19.69
N GLU A 7 -7.81 -9.52 -19.06
CA GLU A 7 -8.16 -8.77 -17.87
C GLU A 7 -7.14 -9.06 -16.76
N SER A 8 -6.60 -7.99 -16.18
CA SER A 8 -5.62 -8.03 -15.08
C SER A 8 -6.32 -7.75 -13.76
N VAL A 9 -5.88 -8.46 -12.72
CA VAL A 9 -6.31 -8.21 -11.33
C VAL A 9 -5.36 -7.19 -10.70
N TYR A 10 -5.94 -6.14 -10.12
CA TYR A 10 -5.24 -5.10 -9.38
C TYR A 10 -5.72 -5.08 -7.93
N ILE A 11 -4.81 -5.24 -6.98
CA ILE A 11 -5.11 -5.26 -5.54
C ILE A 11 -4.41 -4.07 -4.89
N GLY A 12 -5.18 -3.20 -4.24
CA GLY A 12 -4.66 -2.09 -3.44
C GLY A 12 -4.74 -2.41 -1.96
N LEU A 13 -3.64 -2.20 -1.23
CA LEU A 13 -3.55 -2.34 0.22
C LEU A 13 -3.08 -1.02 0.86
N ASP A 14 -3.77 -0.58 1.90
CA ASP A 14 -3.37 0.49 2.80
C ASP A 14 -3.16 -0.10 4.19
N LEU A 15 -1.90 -0.37 4.53
CA LEU A 15 -1.55 -1.10 5.75
C LEU A 15 -1.52 -0.17 6.96
N ALA A 16 -2.15 -0.62 8.03
CA ALA A 16 -2.18 0.11 9.29
C ALA A 16 -0.79 0.19 9.96
N TRP A 17 -0.54 1.31 10.64
CA TRP A 17 0.66 1.53 11.48
C TRP A 17 0.80 0.59 12.69
N SER A 18 -0.28 -0.06 13.11
CA SER A 18 -0.25 -1.00 14.24
C SER A 18 -1.39 -2.00 14.15
N ALA A 19 -1.21 -3.17 14.78
CA ALA A 19 -2.23 -4.22 14.86
C ALA A 19 -3.55 -3.80 15.54
N ARG A 20 -3.58 -2.64 16.23
CA ARG A 20 -4.82 -2.10 16.81
C ARG A 20 -5.74 -1.45 15.77
N ASN A 21 -5.19 -1.05 14.63
CA ASN A 21 -5.92 -0.39 13.56
C ASN A 21 -6.16 -1.38 12.41
N LEU A 22 -7.22 -1.15 11.65
CA LEU A 22 -7.54 -1.98 10.50
C LEU A 22 -6.84 -1.45 9.25
N SER A 23 -6.35 -2.36 8.41
CA SER A 23 -5.81 -2.07 7.07
C SER A 23 -6.93 -2.05 6.04
N GLY A 24 -6.87 -1.14 5.06
CA GLY A 24 -7.79 -1.10 3.94
C GLY A 24 -7.35 -2.01 2.81
N ALA A 25 -8.31 -2.66 2.13
CA ALA A 25 -8.04 -3.41 0.92
C ALA A 25 -9.14 -3.23 -0.13
N ALA A 26 -8.74 -3.17 -1.39
CA ALA A 26 -9.64 -3.11 -2.54
C ALA A 26 -9.09 -3.92 -3.72
N CYS A 27 -10.00 -4.43 -4.56
CA CYS A 27 -9.66 -5.20 -5.74
C CYS A 27 -10.41 -4.64 -6.97
N LEU A 28 -9.69 -4.53 -8.08
CA LEU A 28 -10.20 -4.12 -9.36
C LEU A 28 -9.80 -5.14 -10.42
N VAL A 29 -10.63 -5.25 -11.46
CA VAL A 29 -10.33 -6.03 -12.66
C VAL A 29 -10.47 -5.11 -13.87
N GLY A 30 -9.53 -5.18 -14.80
CA GLY A 30 -9.53 -4.30 -15.95
C GLY A 30 -8.39 -4.52 -16.93
N ASP A 31 -8.27 -3.61 -17.86
CA ASP A 31 -7.26 -3.58 -18.92
C ASP A 31 -6.66 -2.15 -19.03
N PRO A 32 -5.75 -1.88 -19.98
CA PRO A 32 -5.18 -0.55 -20.14
C PRO A 32 -6.18 0.58 -20.44
N ALA A 33 -7.41 0.27 -20.87
CA ALA A 33 -8.45 1.27 -21.11
C ALA A 33 -9.23 1.63 -19.82
N GLY A 34 -9.14 0.81 -18.77
CA GLY A 34 -9.74 1.10 -17.47
C GLY A 34 -9.95 -0.14 -16.61
N ALA A 35 -10.36 0.09 -15.36
CA ALA A 35 -10.63 -0.99 -14.42
C ALA A 35 -11.88 -0.70 -13.58
N THR A 36 -12.58 -1.76 -13.20
CA THR A 36 -13.78 -1.71 -12.36
C THR A 36 -13.52 -2.42 -11.06
N ARG A 37 -14.00 -1.83 -9.96
CA ARG A 37 -13.92 -2.44 -8.64
C ARG A 37 -14.85 -3.67 -8.55
N VAL A 38 -14.31 -4.80 -8.12
CA VAL A 38 -15.05 -6.08 -8.07
C VAL A 38 -16.02 -6.19 -6.89
N ALA A 39 -15.72 -5.50 -5.79
CA ALA A 39 -16.51 -5.49 -4.56
C ALA A 39 -16.24 -4.21 -3.74
N PRO A 40 -17.10 -3.82 -2.78
CA PRO A 40 -16.77 -2.74 -1.84
C PRO A 40 -15.43 -2.98 -1.14
N PRO A 41 -14.65 -1.92 -0.83
CA PRO A 41 -13.43 -2.06 -0.05
C PRO A 41 -13.69 -2.69 1.32
N VAL A 42 -12.71 -3.42 1.82
CA VAL A 42 -12.80 -4.13 3.11
C VAL A 42 -11.76 -3.60 4.09
N LEU A 43 -12.04 -3.77 5.37
CA LEU A 43 -11.10 -3.51 6.46
C LEU A 43 -10.63 -4.84 7.04
N LEU A 44 -9.32 -4.99 7.21
CA LEU A 44 -8.66 -6.23 7.63
C LEU A 44 -7.79 -5.95 8.85
N GLY A 45 -7.98 -6.71 9.92
CA GLY A 45 -7.22 -6.52 11.16
C GLY A 45 -5.86 -7.23 11.14
N GLU A 46 -5.88 -8.55 10.95
CA GLU A 46 -4.70 -9.40 11.06
C GLU A 46 -3.96 -9.57 9.73
N LEU A 47 -2.63 -9.73 9.79
CA LEU A 47 -1.80 -9.99 8.61
C LEU A 47 -2.25 -11.23 7.84
N THR A 48 -2.71 -12.27 8.54
CA THR A 48 -3.25 -13.49 7.92
C THR A 48 -4.51 -13.21 7.09
N ALA A 49 -5.38 -12.31 7.54
CA ALA A 49 -6.56 -11.89 6.78
C ALA A 49 -6.17 -11.09 5.53
N ILE A 50 -5.14 -10.25 5.62
CA ILE A 50 -4.58 -9.52 4.47
C ILE A 50 -4.02 -10.50 3.43
N VAL A 51 -3.19 -11.46 3.85
CA VAL A 51 -2.63 -12.48 2.96
C VAL A 51 -3.74 -13.34 2.33
N ALA A 52 -4.73 -13.74 3.12
CA ALA A 52 -5.87 -14.51 2.62
C ALA A 52 -6.69 -13.72 1.58
N TYR A 53 -6.92 -12.43 1.83
CA TYR A 53 -7.58 -11.55 0.87
C TYR A 53 -6.81 -11.47 -0.45
N VAL A 54 -5.49 -11.22 -0.40
CA VAL A 54 -4.65 -11.16 -1.60
C VAL A 54 -4.70 -12.47 -2.39
N ALA A 55 -4.54 -13.61 -1.71
CA ALA A 55 -4.60 -14.93 -2.35
C ALA A 55 -5.96 -15.20 -2.98
N GLN A 56 -7.04 -14.84 -2.30
CA GLN A 56 -8.40 -15.00 -2.80
C GLN A 56 -8.65 -14.15 -4.06
N GLN A 57 -8.24 -12.88 -4.05
CA GLN A 57 -8.47 -11.97 -5.17
C GLN A 57 -7.59 -12.29 -6.38
N ALA A 58 -6.33 -12.69 -6.16
CA ALA A 58 -5.43 -13.07 -7.23
C ALA A 58 -5.83 -14.41 -7.90
N GLY A 59 -6.42 -15.33 -7.12
CA GLY A 59 -6.76 -16.67 -7.61
C GLY A 59 -5.50 -17.44 -8.05
N SER A 60 -5.60 -18.13 -9.18
CA SER A 60 -4.47 -18.86 -9.80
C SER A 60 -3.70 -18.03 -10.84
N GLY A 61 -4.13 -16.80 -11.11
CA GLY A 61 -3.56 -15.93 -12.14
C GLY A 61 -2.56 -14.91 -11.59
N PRO A 62 -1.82 -14.22 -12.48
CA PRO A 62 -1.01 -13.09 -12.07
C PRO A 62 -1.88 -11.92 -11.60
N ALA A 63 -1.45 -11.24 -10.55
CA ALA A 63 -2.08 -10.02 -10.06
C ALA A 63 -1.01 -8.95 -9.78
N ILE A 64 -1.38 -7.68 -9.93
CA ILE A 64 -0.54 -6.54 -9.54
C ILE A 64 -1.03 -6.08 -8.17
N VAL A 65 -0.14 -6.09 -7.17
CA VAL A 65 -0.44 -5.64 -5.81
C VAL A 65 0.28 -4.31 -5.54
N ALA A 66 -0.48 -3.26 -5.29
CA ALA A 66 0.01 -1.98 -4.84
C ALA A 66 -0.12 -1.89 -3.31
N VAL A 67 0.99 -1.63 -2.63
CA VAL A 67 1.04 -1.63 -1.16
C VAL A 67 1.47 -0.25 -0.68
N ASP A 68 0.55 0.45 -0.02
CA ASP A 68 0.89 1.55 0.86
C ASP A 68 1.11 0.96 2.26
N ALA A 69 2.32 1.13 2.79
CA ALA A 69 2.67 0.56 4.07
C ALA A 69 3.54 1.52 4.88
N PRO A 70 3.32 1.60 6.19
CA PRO A 70 4.19 2.32 7.09
C PRO A 70 5.54 1.61 7.14
N LEU A 71 6.56 2.25 6.58
CA LEU A 71 7.91 1.75 6.64
C LEU A 71 8.62 2.32 7.86
N LEU A 72 8.94 1.46 8.83
CA LEU A 72 9.93 1.82 9.84
C LEU A 72 11.31 1.77 9.17
N VAL A 73 11.84 2.93 8.79
CA VAL A 73 13.20 3.05 8.23
C VAL A 73 14.12 3.60 9.31
N PRO A 74 14.78 2.74 10.12
CA PRO A 74 15.45 3.20 11.31
C PRO A 74 16.77 3.88 10.96
N ASN A 75 16.98 5.04 11.57
CA ASN A 75 18.18 5.82 11.45
C ASN A 75 19.17 5.41 12.56
N VAL A 76 20.09 4.51 12.23
CA VAL A 76 21.08 3.97 13.18
C VAL A 76 22.02 5.07 13.68
N SER A 77 22.47 5.95 12.78
CA SER A 77 23.42 7.03 13.05
C SER A 77 22.77 8.41 13.11
N GLY A 78 21.45 8.49 13.29
CA GLY A 78 20.68 9.73 13.30
C GLY A 78 20.12 10.16 11.94
N ARG A 79 19.48 11.33 11.90
CA ARG A 79 18.69 11.83 10.76
C ARG A 79 19.49 11.83 9.44
N ARG A 80 18.97 11.21 8.37
CA ARG A 80 19.66 11.19 7.06
C ARG A 80 19.44 12.50 6.31
N PRO A 81 20.26 12.79 5.29
CA PRO A 81 20.11 14.00 4.47
C PRO A 81 18.73 14.14 3.82
N ALA A 82 18.11 13.03 3.40
CA ALA A 82 16.78 13.04 2.78
C ALA A 82 15.69 13.54 3.75
N GLU A 83 15.66 13.07 5.01
CA GLU A 83 14.71 13.58 6.01
C GLU A 83 15.01 15.03 6.39
N ALA A 84 16.28 15.42 6.41
CA ALA A 84 16.66 16.81 6.66
C ALA A 84 16.09 17.74 5.58
N ALA A 85 16.22 17.36 4.31
CA ALA A 85 15.70 18.09 3.16
C ALA A 85 14.16 18.13 3.16
N LEU A 86 13.51 16.98 3.38
CA LEU A 86 12.05 16.89 3.50
C LEU A 86 11.54 17.80 4.62
N GLY A 87 12.14 17.70 5.81
CA GLY A 87 11.77 18.54 6.94
C GLY A 87 11.97 20.03 6.67
N ALA A 88 13.05 20.42 5.98
CA ALA A 88 13.28 21.82 5.61
C ALA A 88 12.21 22.34 4.64
N ALA A 89 11.79 21.52 3.67
CA ALA A 89 10.79 21.90 2.67
C ALA A 89 9.35 21.98 3.24
N PHE A 90 8.99 21.06 4.15
CA PHE A 90 7.59 20.85 4.53
C PHE A 90 7.24 21.17 5.99
N ARG A 91 8.20 21.52 6.85
CA ARG A 91 7.94 21.81 8.28
C ARG A 91 6.83 22.85 8.50
N ARG A 92 6.78 23.91 7.68
CA ARG A 92 5.76 24.98 7.82
C ARG A 92 4.31 24.50 7.58
N TYR A 93 4.15 23.31 7.03
CA TYR A 93 2.87 22.66 6.76
C TYR A 93 2.59 21.49 7.71
N GLU A 94 3.42 21.29 8.73
CA GLU A 94 3.31 20.17 9.67
C GLU A 94 3.41 18.78 9.00
N ALA A 95 3.97 18.70 7.79
CA ALA A 95 4.11 17.47 7.00
C ALA A 95 5.54 16.89 7.02
N GLY A 96 6.24 17.00 8.16
CA GLY A 96 7.56 16.40 8.34
C GLY A 96 7.49 14.91 8.64
N ALA A 97 8.47 14.13 8.19
CA ALA A 97 8.61 12.74 8.61
C ALA A 97 8.95 12.66 10.11
N HIS A 98 8.29 11.76 10.84
CA HIS A 98 8.63 11.49 12.23
C HIS A 98 10.06 10.92 12.33
N PRO A 99 10.89 11.40 13.28
CA PRO A 99 12.22 10.86 13.48
C PRO A 99 12.18 9.37 13.83
N ALA A 100 12.85 8.55 13.02
CA ALA A 100 13.02 7.12 13.27
C ALA A 100 14.43 6.78 13.81
N ASN A 101 15.04 7.70 14.59
CA ASN A 101 16.38 7.52 15.16
C ASN A 101 16.34 6.47 16.28
N ARG A 102 17.31 5.56 16.30
CA ARG A 102 17.41 4.50 17.32
C ARG A 102 18.35 4.84 18.48
N ARG A 103 19.10 5.93 18.38
CA ARG A 103 20.04 6.46 19.38
C ARG A 103 19.95 7.97 19.39
#